data_AF-A0A2R6IMX2-F1
#
_entry.id   AF-A0A2R6IMX2-F1
#
_cell.length_a   1.000
_cell.length_b   1.000
_cell.length_c   1.000
_cell.angle_alpha   90.00
_cell.angle_beta   90.00
_cell.angle_gamma   90.00
#
_symmetry.space_group_name_H-M   'P 1'
#
loop_
_entity.id
_entity.type
_entity.pdbx_description
1 polymer ?
#
loop_
_entity_poly.entity_id
_entity_poly.type
_entity_poly.pdbx_seq_one_letter_code
_entity_poly.pdbx_strand_id
1 'polypeptide(L)'
;AERDRAREALREAREQLDASEAALSRLREENDRLTDRVDELEAELERVREELATARSDGDGADAPTRTVSPDRALAGTNLFVRYDSKGGATLGEAHAGGAGRSEVNDNLRLELHTDFDSAETAVDGRPFREFLTDTIEYGFVEWVVRRLLYEIQSTGNESALRDLFDAVPEIDRAELDGTVEVGEGADAEERGFDVVLRDRMGNPLVVADVTEGRDATTESMLDGLVGDAGAVADRDDHLAAGFYVTASFFDPGALEAAADATGGGLLSRGKRKSFVKLSRKQGFHLCLVESREGEFHVNVPEL
;
A
#
# COMPACT_ATOMS: atom_id res chain seq x y z
N ALA A 1 66.68 -13.17 0.85
CA ALA A 1 65.74 -12.59 -0.13
C ALA A 1 64.60 -13.56 -0.43
N GLU A 2 64.78 -14.61 -1.24
CA GLU A 2 63.70 -15.52 -1.64
C GLU A 2 63.12 -16.34 -0.46
N ARG A 3 63.99 -16.87 0.40
CA ARG A 3 63.60 -17.56 1.65
C ARG A 3 62.83 -16.64 2.61
N ASP A 4 63.17 -15.36 2.65
CA ASP A 4 62.54 -14.41 3.58
C ASP A 4 61.16 -14.00 3.05
N ARG A 5 61.01 -13.81 1.73
CA ARG A 5 59.69 -13.66 1.07
C ARG A 5 58.80 -14.89 1.26
N ALA A 6 59.36 -16.09 1.15
CA ALA A 6 58.60 -17.33 1.38
C ALA A 6 58.11 -17.47 2.82
N ARG A 7 58.88 -16.98 3.80
CA ARG A 7 58.46 -16.95 5.22
C ARG A 7 57.37 -15.93 5.48
N GLU A 8 57.46 -14.77 4.84
CA GLU A 8 56.46 -13.71 4.94
C GLU A 8 55.13 -14.15 4.30
N ALA A 9 55.16 -14.72 3.10
CA ALA A 9 53.98 -15.30 2.45
C ALA A 9 53.35 -16.45 3.26
N LEU A 10 54.16 -17.31 3.89
CA LEU A 10 53.65 -18.36 4.77
C LEU A 10 52.99 -17.79 6.04
N ARG A 11 53.50 -16.67 6.55
CA ARG A 11 52.92 -15.99 7.70
C ARG A 11 51.58 -15.36 7.34
N GLU A 12 51.53 -14.62 6.24
CA GLU A 12 50.30 -14.01 5.72
C GLU A 12 49.23 -15.08 5.43
N ALA A 13 49.61 -16.20 4.79
CA ALA A 13 48.68 -17.29 4.52
C ALA A 13 48.11 -17.92 5.79
N ARG A 14 48.92 -18.01 6.87
CA ARG A 14 48.45 -18.51 8.18
C ARG A 14 47.50 -17.50 8.83
N GLU A 15 47.84 -16.21 8.82
CA GLU A 15 46.98 -15.17 9.37
C GLU A 15 45.63 -15.11 8.62
N GLN A 16 45.62 -15.31 7.30
CA GLN A 16 44.39 -15.42 6.50
C GLN A 16 43.59 -16.69 6.81
N LEU A 17 44.26 -17.82 7.02
CA LEU A 17 43.60 -19.07 7.41
C LEU A 17 42.94 -18.91 8.78
N ASP A 18 43.66 -18.40 9.77
CA ASP A 18 43.15 -18.18 11.13
C ASP A 18 41.94 -17.21 11.12
N ALA A 19 42.01 -16.14 10.32
CA ALA A 19 40.91 -15.19 10.16
C ALA A 19 39.68 -15.84 9.49
N SER A 20 39.90 -16.69 8.49
CA SER A 20 38.83 -17.40 7.78
C SER A 20 38.17 -18.46 8.68
N GLU A 21 38.95 -19.18 9.47
CA GLU A 21 38.44 -20.14 10.46
C GLU A 21 37.62 -19.45 11.54
N ALA A 22 38.06 -18.29 12.04
CA ALA A 22 37.29 -17.48 12.99
C ALA A 22 35.99 -16.92 12.38
N ALA A 23 35.99 -16.56 11.09
CA ALA A 23 34.77 -16.14 10.39
C ALA A 23 33.79 -17.31 10.20
N LEU A 24 34.29 -18.50 9.83
CA LEU A 24 33.48 -19.71 9.70
C LEU A 24 32.86 -20.14 11.03
N SER A 25 33.60 -20.05 12.14
CA SER A 25 33.05 -20.35 13.47
C SER A 25 31.88 -19.42 13.81
N ARG A 26 32.07 -18.11 13.59
CA ARG A 26 31.01 -17.11 13.85
C ARG A 26 29.78 -17.32 12.98
N LEU A 27 29.96 -17.62 11.70
CA LEU A 27 28.85 -17.89 10.78
C LEU A 27 28.09 -19.17 11.18
N ARG A 28 28.79 -20.20 11.67
CA ARG A 28 28.13 -21.41 12.19
C ARG A 28 27.32 -21.11 13.44
N GLU A 29 27.89 -20.38 14.40
CA GLU A 29 27.18 -19.95 15.62
C GLU A 29 25.98 -19.03 15.32
N GLU A 30 26.04 -18.23 14.27
CA GLU A 30 24.92 -17.44 13.79
C GLU A 30 23.86 -18.31 13.10
N ASN A 31 24.28 -19.27 12.28
CA ASN A 31 23.37 -20.21 11.63
C ASN A 31 22.61 -21.06 12.66
N ASP A 32 23.31 -21.61 13.66
CA ASP A 32 22.71 -22.38 14.75
C ASP A 32 21.67 -21.53 15.52
N ARG A 33 22.01 -20.27 15.85
CA ARG A 33 21.07 -19.34 16.51
C ARG A 33 19.85 -19.01 15.64
N LEU A 34 20.04 -18.85 14.33
CA LEU A 34 18.94 -18.57 13.40
C LEU A 34 18.04 -19.80 13.25
N THR A 35 18.61 -21.00 13.18
CA THR A 35 17.86 -22.27 13.16
C THR A 35 17.06 -22.43 14.44
N ASP A 36 17.66 -22.23 15.61
CA ASP A 36 16.92 -22.27 16.89
C ASP A 36 15.76 -21.27 16.92
N ARG A 37 15.95 -20.07 16.35
CA ARG A 37 14.89 -19.06 16.28
C ARG A 37 13.78 -19.43 15.31
N VAL A 38 14.12 -20.05 14.17
CA VAL A 38 13.12 -20.58 13.23
C VAL A 38 12.30 -21.67 13.91
N ASP A 39 12.94 -22.63 14.57
CA ASP A 39 12.26 -23.72 15.28
C ASP A 39 11.33 -23.19 16.40
N GLU A 40 11.78 -22.16 17.13
CA GLU A 40 10.96 -21.47 18.14
C GLU A 40 9.73 -20.79 17.53
N LEU A 41 9.93 -20.05 16.43
CA LEU A 41 8.85 -19.36 15.72
C LEU A 41 7.86 -20.33 15.08
N GLU A 42 8.34 -21.44 14.51
CA GLU A 42 7.49 -22.50 13.97
C GLU A 42 6.65 -23.16 15.08
N ALA A 43 7.25 -23.43 16.23
CA ALA A 43 6.52 -23.98 17.39
C ALA A 43 5.51 -22.99 17.98
N GLU A 44 5.82 -21.69 18.00
CA GLU A 44 4.89 -20.65 18.40
C GLU A 44 3.73 -20.52 17.41
N LEU A 45 4.04 -20.56 16.11
CA LEU A 45 3.05 -20.47 15.05
C LEU A 45 2.10 -21.67 15.06
N GLU A 46 2.60 -22.89 15.32
CA GLU A 46 1.76 -24.07 15.50
C GLU A 46 0.88 -23.95 16.75
N ARG A 47 1.43 -23.47 17.87
CA ARG A 47 0.64 -23.21 19.08
C ARG A 47 -0.48 -22.20 18.83
N VAL A 48 -0.19 -21.09 18.15
CA VAL A 48 -1.19 -20.07 17.79
C VAL A 48 -2.25 -20.67 16.86
N ARG A 49 -1.87 -21.53 15.91
CA ARG A 49 -2.84 -22.24 15.05
C ARG A 49 -3.73 -23.19 15.84
N GLU A 50 -3.18 -23.94 16.79
CA GLU A 50 -3.94 -24.83 17.68
C GLU A 50 -4.86 -24.06 18.62
N GLU A 51 -4.40 -22.94 19.18
CA GLU A 51 -5.22 -22.03 19.99
C GLU A 51 -6.36 -21.44 19.15
N LEU A 52 -6.09 -21.01 17.92
CA LEU A 52 -7.10 -20.50 17.00
C LEU A 52 -8.10 -21.60 16.59
N ALA A 53 -7.64 -22.82 16.36
CA ALA A 53 -8.49 -23.96 16.04
C ALA A 53 -9.38 -24.35 17.23
N THR A 54 -8.85 -24.30 18.45
CA THR A 54 -9.59 -24.55 19.69
C THR A 54 -10.60 -23.44 19.96
N ALA A 55 -10.21 -22.17 19.78
CA ALA A 55 -11.12 -21.04 19.88
C ALA A 55 -12.26 -21.10 18.84
N ARG A 56 -11.98 -21.66 17.65
CA ARG A 56 -12.99 -21.93 16.61
C ARG A 56 -13.88 -23.14 16.96
N SER A 57 -13.38 -24.16 17.67
CA SER A 57 -14.17 -25.34 18.06
C SER A 57 -14.99 -25.15 19.33
N ASP A 58 -14.50 -24.36 20.28
CA ASP A 58 -15.20 -23.99 21.51
C ASP A 58 -16.23 -22.86 21.26
N GLY A 59 -16.13 -22.20 20.10
CA GLY A 59 -17.17 -21.38 19.49
C GLY A 59 -18.22 -22.20 18.73
N ASP A 60 -18.70 -23.31 19.30
CA ASP A 60 -19.85 -24.06 18.78
C ASP A 60 -21.12 -23.19 19.02
N GLY A 61 -21.34 -22.28 18.08
CA GLY A 61 -22.35 -21.23 18.14
C GLY A 61 -22.06 -20.00 17.27
N ALA A 62 -21.01 -19.98 16.43
CA ALA A 62 -21.01 -19.07 15.29
C ALA A 62 -21.94 -19.67 14.23
N ASP A 63 -23.19 -19.22 14.20
CA ASP A 63 -24.13 -19.50 13.12
C ASP A 63 -23.38 -19.43 11.78
N ALA A 64 -23.56 -20.45 10.93
CA ALA A 64 -23.16 -20.32 9.54
C ALA A 64 -23.71 -18.97 9.03
N PRO A 65 -22.89 -18.13 8.37
CA PRO A 65 -23.32 -16.79 7.97
C PRO A 65 -24.67 -16.91 7.27
N THR A 66 -25.70 -16.33 7.90
CA THR A 66 -27.09 -16.54 7.47
C THR A 66 -27.38 -15.82 6.17
N ARG A 67 -26.46 -14.95 5.73
CA ARG A 67 -26.60 -14.11 4.55
C ARG A 67 -25.33 -14.18 3.69
N THR A 68 -25.54 -14.25 2.38
CA THR A 68 -24.48 -14.16 1.38
C THR A 68 -24.69 -12.88 0.57
N VAL A 69 -23.62 -12.14 0.34
CA VAL A 69 -23.58 -10.98 -0.56
C VAL A 69 -22.53 -11.22 -1.64
N SER A 70 -22.67 -10.56 -2.80
CA SER A 70 -21.65 -10.61 -3.85
C SER A 70 -20.39 -9.82 -3.44
N PRO A 71 -19.22 -10.13 -4.00
CA PRO A 71 -17.99 -9.35 -3.82
C PRO A 71 -18.20 -7.84 -4.00
N ASP A 72 -18.72 -7.41 -5.15
CA ASP A 72 -18.96 -6.00 -5.47
C ASP A 72 -19.85 -5.33 -4.41
N ARG A 73 -20.91 -6.02 -3.98
CA ARG A 73 -21.82 -5.47 -2.96
C ARG A 73 -21.16 -5.38 -1.60
N ALA A 74 -20.28 -6.33 -1.27
CA ALA A 74 -19.53 -6.32 -0.02
C ALA A 74 -18.57 -5.11 0.02
N LEU A 75 -17.87 -4.84 -1.08
CA LEU A 75 -16.98 -3.68 -1.22
C LEU A 75 -17.78 -2.38 -1.14
N ALA A 76 -18.80 -2.18 -2.00
CA ALA A 76 -19.64 -0.98 -2.04
C ALA A 76 -20.31 -0.65 -0.69
N GLY A 77 -20.63 -1.67 0.11
CA GLY A 77 -21.23 -1.51 1.44
C GLY A 77 -20.22 -1.24 2.56
N THR A 78 -18.92 -1.11 2.24
CA THR A 78 -17.82 -1.07 3.20
C THR A 78 -17.06 0.26 3.16
N ASN A 79 -16.88 0.84 4.34
CA ASN A 79 -16.02 1.98 4.58
C ASN A 79 -14.96 1.63 5.63
N LEU A 80 -13.73 2.09 5.43
CA LEU A 80 -12.65 2.01 6.40
C LEU A 80 -12.36 3.38 6.96
N PHE A 81 -12.19 3.49 8.27
CA PHE A 81 -11.88 4.76 8.93
C PHE A 81 -10.51 4.71 9.59
N VAL A 82 -9.68 5.72 9.33
CA VAL A 82 -8.36 5.87 9.94
C VAL A 82 -8.54 6.41 11.35
N ARG A 83 -8.21 5.59 12.35
CA ARG A 83 -8.37 5.92 13.77
C ARG A 83 -7.07 5.64 14.53
N TYR A 84 -6.98 6.22 15.71
CA TYR A 84 -5.83 6.08 16.60
C TYR A 84 -6.31 5.56 17.96
N ASP A 85 -5.65 4.53 18.45
CA ASP A 85 -5.99 3.85 19.71
C ASP A 85 -5.83 4.79 20.92
N SER A 86 -4.79 5.62 20.90
CA SER A 86 -4.52 6.65 21.90
C SER A 86 -4.41 8.03 21.28
N LYS A 87 -5.08 9.01 21.90
CA LYS A 87 -4.99 10.44 21.53
C LYS A 87 -3.60 11.05 21.73
N GLY A 88 -2.77 10.44 22.59
CA GLY A 88 -1.40 10.89 22.84
C GLY A 88 -0.33 10.00 22.19
N GLY A 89 -0.75 9.01 21.40
CA GLY A 89 0.16 8.16 20.64
C GLY A 89 0.55 8.80 19.31
N ALA A 90 1.56 8.23 18.66
CA ALA A 90 2.07 8.71 17.39
C ALA A 90 0.99 8.72 16.28
N THR A 91 1.02 9.74 15.43
CA THR A 91 0.07 9.91 14.32
C THR A 91 0.76 10.12 12.97
N LEU A 92 0.02 9.96 11.86
CA LEU A 92 0.53 10.29 10.52
C LEU A 92 0.92 11.77 10.39
N GLY A 93 0.20 12.67 11.07
CA GLY A 93 0.56 14.10 11.11
C GLY A 93 1.91 14.35 11.78
N GLU A 94 2.20 13.64 12.89
CA GLU A 94 3.51 13.72 13.54
C GLU A 94 4.61 13.09 12.69
N ALA A 95 4.35 11.97 12.02
CA ALA A 95 5.31 11.35 11.11
C ALA A 95 5.60 12.24 9.87
N HIS A 96 4.59 12.91 9.33
CA HIS A 96 4.73 13.90 8.25
C HIS A 96 5.63 15.06 8.69
N ALA A 97 5.47 15.53 9.93
CA ALA A 97 6.32 16.55 10.53
C ALA A 97 7.74 16.04 10.93
N GLY A 98 8.04 14.75 10.73
CA GLY A 98 9.31 14.12 11.08
C GLY A 98 9.48 13.80 12.57
N GLY A 99 8.38 13.80 13.33
CA GLY A 99 8.37 13.60 14.78
C GLY A 99 8.07 12.17 15.25
N ALA A 100 7.69 11.26 14.36
CA ALA A 100 7.35 9.88 14.72
C ALA A 100 7.82 8.86 13.66
N GLY A 101 8.31 7.70 14.14
CA GLY A 101 8.71 6.60 13.27
C GLY A 101 7.53 5.72 12.81
N ARG A 102 7.76 4.92 11.77
CA ARG A 102 6.76 4.00 11.19
C ARG A 102 6.16 3.03 12.20
N SER A 103 7.00 2.40 13.03
CA SER A 103 6.51 1.44 14.02
C SER A 103 5.55 2.11 15.00
N GLU A 104 5.95 3.27 15.55
CA GLU A 104 5.17 3.99 16.57
C GLU A 104 3.78 4.39 16.05
N VAL A 105 3.71 4.91 14.81
CA VAL A 105 2.43 5.26 14.18
C VAL A 105 1.60 4.01 13.92
N ASN A 106 2.19 2.97 13.35
CA ASN A 106 1.44 1.74 13.00
C ASN A 106 0.92 1.01 14.23
N ASP A 107 1.64 1.05 15.35
CA ASP A 107 1.21 0.49 16.64
C ASP A 107 -0.01 1.22 17.20
N ASN A 108 -0.16 2.52 16.90
CA ASN A 108 -1.29 3.34 17.32
C ASN A 108 -2.44 3.39 16.29
N LEU A 109 -2.15 3.20 15.00
CA LEU A 109 -3.12 3.31 13.90
C LEU A 109 -4.02 2.07 13.81
N ARG A 110 -5.32 2.31 13.63
CA ARG A 110 -6.37 1.32 13.41
C ARG A 110 -7.18 1.69 12.18
N LEU A 111 -7.50 0.68 11.37
CA LEU A 111 -8.52 0.80 10.33
C LEU A 111 -9.83 0.24 10.90
N GLU A 112 -10.73 1.14 11.29
CA GLU A 112 -12.05 0.75 11.78
C GLU A 112 -12.98 0.44 10.61
N LEU A 113 -13.55 -0.76 10.64
CA LEU A 113 -14.46 -1.25 9.61
C LEU A 113 -15.90 -0.79 9.90
N HIS A 114 -16.53 -0.14 8.93
CA HIS A 114 -17.95 0.22 8.97
C HIS A 114 -18.67 -0.35 7.75
N THR A 115 -19.67 -1.19 7.99
CA THR A 115 -20.46 -1.83 6.94
C THR A 115 -21.93 -1.45 7.07
N ASP A 116 -22.63 -1.31 5.94
CA ASP A 116 -24.10 -1.13 5.93
C ASP A 116 -24.88 -2.44 6.14
N PHE A 117 -24.15 -3.55 6.20
CA PHE A 117 -24.62 -4.90 6.51
C PHE A 117 -23.97 -5.45 7.77
N ASP A 118 -24.48 -6.59 8.27
CA ASP A 118 -23.92 -7.27 9.42
C ASP A 118 -22.69 -8.09 9.02
N SER A 119 -21.51 -7.50 9.22
CA SER A 119 -20.22 -8.11 8.88
C SER A 119 -19.91 -9.42 9.62
N ALA A 120 -20.52 -9.66 10.79
CA ALA A 120 -20.27 -10.89 11.56
C ALA A 120 -21.06 -12.09 11.02
N GLU A 121 -22.23 -11.84 10.42
CA GLU A 121 -23.15 -12.87 9.90
C GLU A 121 -23.10 -13.02 8.37
N THR A 122 -22.17 -12.34 7.71
CA THR A 122 -22.12 -12.27 6.24
C THR A 122 -20.97 -13.09 5.67
N ALA A 123 -21.28 -13.88 4.63
CA ALA A 123 -20.30 -14.52 3.77
C ALA A 123 -20.25 -13.88 2.38
N VAL A 124 -19.06 -13.91 1.79
CA VAL A 124 -18.79 -13.53 0.40
C VAL A 124 -18.08 -14.71 -0.26
N ASP A 125 -18.64 -15.21 -1.36
CA ASP A 125 -18.12 -16.40 -2.06
C ASP A 125 -17.86 -17.61 -1.15
N GLY A 126 -18.71 -17.80 -0.14
CA GLY A 126 -18.63 -18.91 0.81
C GLY A 126 -17.57 -18.75 1.90
N ARG A 127 -16.89 -17.60 1.98
CA ARG A 127 -15.91 -17.27 3.03
C ARG A 127 -16.44 -16.18 3.96
N PRO A 128 -16.02 -16.13 5.24
CA PRO A 128 -16.38 -15.03 6.14
C PRO A 128 -16.01 -13.67 5.54
N PHE A 129 -16.89 -12.68 5.64
CA PHE A 129 -16.68 -11.36 5.03
C PHE A 129 -15.32 -10.73 5.40
N ARG A 130 -14.89 -10.82 6.66
CA ARG A 130 -13.60 -10.25 7.08
C ARG A 130 -12.41 -10.90 6.38
N GLU A 131 -12.46 -12.21 6.16
CA GLU A 131 -11.40 -12.92 5.43
C GLU A 131 -11.38 -12.51 3.96
N PHE A 132 -12.56 -12.46 3.32
CA PHE A 132 -12.69 -11.94 1.95
C PHE A 132 -12.10 -10.52 1.84
N LEU A 133 -12.52 -9.61 2.73
CA LEU A 133 -12.11 -8.21 2.69
C LEU A 133 -10.58 -8.05 2.82
N THR A 134 -9.95 -8.72 3.80
CA THR A 134 -8.51 -8.56 4.02
C THR A 134 -7.65 -9.16 2.90
N ASP A 135 -8.22 -10.05 2.08
CA ASP A 135 -7.56 -10.64 0.92
C ASP A 135 -7.68 -9.78 -0.36
N THR A 136 -8.51 -8.74 -0.34
CA THR A 136 -8.74 -7.87 -1.52
C THR A 136 -7.59 -6.89 -1.74
N ILE A 137 -7.32 -6.53 -3.00
CA ILE A 137 -6.29 -5.55 -3.33
C ILE A 137 -6.69 -4.15 -2.82
N GLU A 138 -7.99 -3.83 -2.84
CA GLU A 138 -8.55 -2.57 -2.36
C GLU A 138 -8.24 -2.36 -0.88
N TYR A 139 -8.49 -3.35 -0.02
CA TYR A 139 -8.15 -3.28 1.40
C TYR A 139 -6.64 -3.13 1.60
N GLY A 140 -5.85 -3.96 0.91
CA GLY A 140 -4.39 -3.90 0.98
C GLY A 140 -3.84 -2.53 0.54
N PHE A 141 -4.44 -1.92 -0.48
CA PHE A 141 -4.05 -0.61 -0.99
C PHE A 141 -4.32 0.47 0.06
N VAL A 142 -5.51 0.49 0.66
CA VAL A 142 -5.84 1.43 1.74
C VAL A 142 -4.85 1.27 2.90
N GLU A 143 -4.58 0.04 3.31
CA GLU A 143 -3.62 -0.25 4.38
C GLU A 143 -2.20 0.24 4.03
N TRP A 144 -1.73 -0.03 2.81
CA TRP A 144 -0.43 0.42 2.35
C TRP A 144 -0.30 1.95 2.32
N VAL A 145 -1.31 2.66 1.80
CA VAL A 145 -1.31 4.12 1.75
C VAL A 145 -1.14 4.72 3.15
N VAL A 146 -1.92 4.26 4.13
CA VAL A 146 -1.92 4.87 5.46
C VAL A 146 -0.81 4.34 6.37
N ARG A 147 -0.19 3.19 6.08
CA ARG A 147 0.86 2.58 6.93
C ARG A 147 2.28 2.69 6.39
N ARG A 148 2.45 2.88 5.08
CA ARG A 148 3.75 2.74 4.41
C ARG A 148 4.08 3.88 3.45
N LEU A 149 3.16 4.31 2.60
CA LEU A 149 3.43 5.26 1.51
C LEU A 149 4.12 6.55 1.99
N LEU A 150 3.68 7.13 3.11
CA LEU A 150 4.30 8.32 3.70
C LEU A 150 5.82 8.15 3.89
N TYR A 151 6.23 6.98 4.39
CA TYR A 151 7.63 6.66 4.68
C TYR A 151 8.41 6.29 3.42
N GLU A 152 7.76 5.69 2.41
CA GLU A 152 8.38 5.42 1.11
C GLU A 152 8.70 6.72 0.37
N ILE A 153 7.80 7.71 0.42
CA ILE A 153 8.07 9.04 -0.13
C ILE A 153 9.25 9.71 0.60
N GLN A 154 9.31 9.60 1.93
CA GLN A 154 10.41 10.14 2.74
C GLN A 154 11.75 9.45 2.46
N SER A 155 11.77 8.11 2.45
CA SER A 155 13.01 7.34 2.29
C SER A 155 13.68 7.56 0.94
N THR A 156 12.88 7.96 -0.06
CA THR A 156 13.31 8.21 -1.43
C THR A 156 13.56 9.70 -1.73
N GLY A 157 13.35 10.57 -0.73
CA GLY A 157 13.59 12.02 -0.85
C GLY A 157 12.62 12.72 -1.81
N ASN A 158 11.42 12.18 -1.99
CA ASN A 158 10.43 12.68 -2.95
C ASN A 158 9.36 13.58 -2.32
N GLU A 159 9.49 13.97 -1.05
CA GLU A 159 8.48 14.75 -0.31
C GLU A 159 8.16 16.08 -1.02
N SER A 160 9.17 16.75 -1.57
CA SER A 160 8.95 17.99 -2.31
C SER A 160 8.38 17.78 -3.71
N ALA A 161 8.72 16.65 -4.35
CA ALA A 161 8.29 16.33 -5.71
C ALA A 161 6.89 15.72 -5.76
N LEU A 162 6.45 15.11 -4.66
CA LEU A 162 5.13 14.52 -4.44
C LEU A 162 4.35 15.27 -3.36
N ARG A 163 4.64 16.57 -3.17
CA ARG A 163 4.11 17.37 -2.07
C ARG A 163 2.60 17.23 -1.88
N ASP A 164 1.84 17.34 -2.97
CA ASP A 164 0.38 17.33 -2.87
C ASP A 164 -0.11 15.99 -2.31
N LEU A 165 0.47 14.86 -2.75
CA LEU A 165 0.18 13.52 -2.21
C LEU A 165 0.73 13.33 -0.78
N PHE A 166 1.98 13.76 -0.55
CA PHE A 166 2.65 13.64 0.75
C PHE A 166 1.88 14.39 1.85
N ASP A 167 1.37 15.58 1.54
CA ASP A 167 0.56 16.41 2.43
C ASP A 167 -0.86 15.85 2.62
N ALA A 168 -1.39 15.10 1.65
CA ALA A 168 -2.73 14.51 1.71
C ALA A 168 -2.80 13.25 2.58
N VAL A 169 -1.74 12.42 2.63
CA VAL A 169 -1.78 11.14 3.37
C VAL A 169 -2.20 11.28 4.84
N PRO A 170 -1.70 12.26 5.63
CA PRO A 170 -2.14 12.45 7.01
C PRO A 170 -3.59 12.90 7.19
N GLU A 171 -4.20 13.47 6.14
CA GLU A 171 -5.56 14.02 6.18
C GLU A 171 -6.63 12.97 5.87
N ILE A 172 -6.23 11.77 5.41
CA ILE A 172 -7.14 10.66 5.12
C ILE A 172 -7.89 10.26 6.40
N ASP A 173 -9.21 10.37 6.38
CA ASP A 173 -10.12 9.96 7.46
C ASP A 173 -10.91 8.70 7.09
N ARG A 174 -11.36 8.62 5.82
CA ARG A 174 -12.26 7.56 5.32
C ARG A 174 -11.75 7.00 3.99
N ALA A 175 -11.84 5.69 3.82
CA ALA A 175 -11.75 5.02 2.53
C ALA A 175 -13.12 4.40 2.19
N GLU A 176 -13.65 4.74 1.03
CA GLU A 176 -14.79 4.07 0.40
C GLU A 176 -14.24 2.99 -0.54
N LEU A 177 -14.73 1.77 -0.42
CA LEU A 177 -14.45 0.71 -1.39
C LEU A 177 -15.63 0.67 -2.39
N ASP A 178 -15.33 0.59 -3.69
CA ASP A 178 -16.29 0.84 -4.77
C ASP A 178 -17.03 2.18 -4.57
N GLY A 179 -16.23 3.25 -4.46
CA GLY A 179 -16.67 4.59 -4.13
C GLY A 179 -16.99 5.44 -5.36
N THR A 180 -17.83 6.46 -5.19
CA THR A 180 -18.16 7.40 -6.26
C THR A 180 -17.85 8.84 -5.87
N VAL A 181 -17.43 9.65 -6.85
CA VAL A 181 -17.22 11.09 -6.70
C VAL A 181 -18.18 11.82 -7.64
N GLU A 182 -19.01 12.69 -7.07
CA GLU A 182 -19.89 13.56 -7.84
C GLU A 182 -19.07 14.69 -8.49
N VAL A 183 -19.19 14.82 -9.82
CA VAL A 183 -18.55 15.85 -10.63
C VAL A 183 -19.65 16.67 -11.32
N GLY A 184 -19.74 17.94 -10.99
CA GLY A 184 -20.77 18.84 -11.52
C GLY A 184 -21.57 19.51 -10.41
N GLU A 185 -22.65 20.20 -10.80
CA GLU A 185 -23.56 20.81 -9.84
C GLU A 185 -25.01 20.62 -10.30
N GLY A 186 -25.91 20.30 -9.36
CA GLY A 186 -27.35 20.26 -9.64
C GLY A 186 -27.76 19.10 -10.55
N ALA A 187 -28.62 19.38 -11.53
CA ALA A 187 -29.23 18.33 -12.36
C ALA A 187 -28.27 17.70 -13.39
N ASP A 188 -27.11 18.32 -13.63
CA ASP A 188 -26.08 17.87 -14.57
C ASP A 188 -24.87 17.26 -13.83
N ALA A 189 -25.02 16.93 -12.54
CA ALA A 189 -24.00 16.24 -11.78
C ALA A 189 -23.84 14.80 -12.31
N GLU A 190 -22.59 14.42 -12.58
CA GLU A 190 -22.21 13.09 -13.05
C GLU A 190 -21.43 12.38 -11.94
N GLU A 191 -21.70 11.10 -11.71
CA GLU A 191 -20.91 10.28 -10.80
C GLU A 191 -19.74 9.63 -11.54
N ARG A 192 -18.54 9.70 -10.96
CA ARG A 192 -17.35 8.96 -11.38
C ARG A 192 -17.05 7.88 -10.35
N GLY A 193 -17.04 6.62 -10.77
CA GLY A 193 -16.76 5.48 -9.90
C GLY A 193 -15.28 5.16 -9.86
N PHE A 194 -14.81 4.67 -8.71
CA PHE A 194 -13.45 4.21 -8.48
C PHE A 194 -13.49 3.03 -7.49
N ASP A 195 -12.57 2.07 -7.65
CA ASP A 195 -12.49 0.92 -6.74
C ASP A 195 -12.14 1.36 -5.30
N VAL A 196 -11.37 2.46 -5.16
CA VAL A 196 -11.12 3.09 -3.85
C VAL A 196 -11.19 4.62 -3.96
N VAL A 197 -11.89 5.25 -3.01
CA VAL A 197 -11.85 6.72 -2.80
C VAL A 197 -11.42 7.02 -1.37
N LEU A 198 -10.27 7.67 -1.20
CA LEU A 198 -9.79 8.15 0.10
C LEU A 198 -10.19 9.60 0.29
N ARG A 199 -10.84 9.90 1.41
CA ARG A 199 -11.37 11.22 1.72
C ARG A 199 -10.85 11.77 3.02
N ASP A 200 -10.84 13.10 3.10
CA ASP A 200 -10.65 13.79 4.36
C ASP A 200 -11.90 13.74 5.26
N ARG A 201 -11.81 14.34 6.44
CA ARG A 201 -12.93 14.43 7.39
C ARG A 201 -14.13 15.21 6.87
N MET A 202 -13.93 16.13 5.93
CA MET A 202 -14.99 16.94 5.33
C MET A 202 -15.67 16.23 4.15
N GLY A 203 -15.11 15.11 3.70
CA GLY A 203 -15.62 14.33 2.58
C GLY A 203 -14.99 14.69 1.24
N ASN A 204 -13.96 15.55 1.21
CA ASN A 204 -13.27 15.88 -0.04
C ASN A 204 -12.43 14.67 -0.49
N PRO A 205 -12.47 14.29 -1.78
CA PRO A 205 -11.64 13.23 -2.33
C PRO A 205 -10.16 13.67 -2.37
N LEU A 206 -9.30 12.94 -1.67
CA LEU A 206 -7.85 13.16 -1.65
C LEU A 206 -7.14 12.25 -2.64
N VAL A 207 -7.57 11.00 -2.72
CA VAL A 207 -7.01 9.97 -3.60
C VAL A 207 -8.13 9.14 -4.19
N VAL A 208 -8.01 8.83 -5.48
CA VAL A 208 -8.87 7.86 -6.18
C VAL A 208 -8.00 6.73 -6.73
N ALA A 209 -8.54 5.52 -6.82
CA ALA A 209 -7.80 4.40 -7.38
C ALA A 209 -8.70 3.42 -8.15
N ASP A 210 -8.16 2.93 -9.27
CA ASP A 210 -8.69 1.78 -10.01
C ASP A 210 -7.77 0.57 -9.79
N VAL A 211 -8.37 -0.60 -9.72
CA VAL A 211 -7.76 -1.87 -9.34
C VAL A 211 -8.02 -2.92 -10.43
N THR A 212 -7.02 -3.74 -10.72
CA THR A 212 -7.17 -4.88 -11.61
C THR A 212 -6.49 -6.11 -11.01
N GLU A 213 -7.29 -7.09 -10.59
CA GLU A 213 -6.82 -8.32 -9.95
C GLU A 213 -6.46 -9.44 -10.95
N GLY A 214 -6.80 -9.24 -12.24
CA GLY A 214 -6.59 -10.21 -13.30
C GLY A 214 -5.11 -10.46 -13.63
N ARG A 215 -4.86 -11.55 -14.37
CA ARG A 215 -3.52 -11.86 -14.91
C ARG A 215 -3.18 -11.05 -16.15
N ASP A 216 -4.17 -10.47 -16.79
CA ASP A 216 -4.00 -9.67 -18.00
C ASP A 216 -3.26 -8.37 -17.66
N ALA A 217 -2.54 -7.86 -18.65
CA ALA A 217 -1.82 -6.60 -18.49
C ALA A 217 -2.81 -5.43 -18.39
N THR A 218 -2.44 -4.42 -17.61
CA THR A 218 -3.13 -3.12 -17.64
C THR A 218 -2.79 -2.42 -18.95
N THR A 219 -3.82 -2.02 -19.69
CA THR A 219 -3.69 -1.45 -21.04
C THR A 219 -3.75 0.08 -21.05
N GLU A 220 -3.34 0.68 -22.17
CA GLU A 220 -3.51 2.12 -22.47
C GLU A 220 -4.94 2.60 -22.18
N SER A 221 -5.96 1.91 -22.70
CA SER A 221 -7.36 2.31 -22.55
C SER A 221 -7.86 2.30 -21.11
N MET A 222 -7.34 1.38 -20.30
CA MET A 222 -7.68 1.32 -18.87
C MET A 222 -7.10 2.53 -18.14
N LEU A 223 -5.83 2.85 -18.41
CA LEU A 223 -5.19 3.99 -17.80
C LEU A 223 -5.80 5.33 -18.25
N ASP A 224 -6.13 5.46 -19.53
CA ASP A 224 -6.83 6.64 -20.05
C ASP A 224 -8.19 6.86 -19.37
N GLY A 225 -8.87 5.77 -19.00
CA GLY A 225 -10.09 5.79 -18.19
C GLY A 225 -9.85 6.48 -16.85
N LEU A 226 -8.91 5.94 -16.05
CA LEU A 226 -8.53 6.52 -14.75
C LEU A 226 -8.11 7.99 -14.90
N VAL A 227 -7.25 8.32 -15.87
CA VAL A 227 -6.76 9.69 -16.07
C VAL A 227 -7.90 10.64 -16.44
N GLY A 228 -8.85 10.19 -17.26
CA GLY A 228 -10.04 10.94 -17.63
C GLY A 228 -10.95 11.20 -16.43
N ASP A 229 -11.26 10.17 -15.65
CA ASP A 229 -12.17 10.26 -14.51
C ASP A 229 -11.54 11.05 -13.34
N ALA A 230 -10.30 10.78 -12.97
CA ALA A 230 -9.55 11.57 -12.00
C ALA A 230 -9.35 13.02 -12.48
N GLY A 231 -9.15 13.23 -13.78
CA GLY A 231 -9.09 14.56 -14.40
C GLY A 231 -10.39 15.35 -14.25
N ALA A 232 -11.54 14.69 -14.44
CA ALA A 232 -12.85 15.30 -14.24
C ALA A 232 -13.08 15.70 -12.78
N VAL A 233 -12.63 14.87 -11.83
CA VAL A 233 -12.66 15.19 -10.39
C VAL A 233 -11.75 16.38 -10.08
N ALA A 234 -10.48 16.34 -10.46
CA ALA A 234 -9.51 17.40 -10.14
C ALA A 234 -9.79 18.76 -10.82
N ASP A 235 -10.56 18.79 -11.91
CA ASP A 235 -11.02 20.05 -12.51
C ASP A 235 -11.98 20.80 -11.59
N ARG A 236 -12.72 20.08 -10.73
CA ARG A 236 -13.76 20.61 -9.86
C ARG A 236 -13.36 20.67 -8.39
N ASP A 237 -12.54 19.73 -7.95
CA ASP A 237 -12.07 19.64 -6.58
C ASP A 237 -10.54 19.79 -6.53
N ASP A 238 -10.06 20.86 -5.89
CA ASP A 238 -8.63 21.12 -5.75
C ASP A 238 -7.95 20.34 -4.61
N HIS A 239 -8.70 19.50 -3.88
CA HIS A 239 -8.17 18.59 -2.87
C HIS A 239 -7.65 17.28 -3.47
N LEU A 240 -8.00 16.92 -4.72
CA LEU A 240 -7.52 15.67 -5.31
C LEU A 240 -6.01 15.72 -5.53
N ALA A 241 -5.30 14.94 -4.73
CA ALA A 241 -3.85 14.91 -4.71
C ALA A 241 -3.27 13.86 -5.67
N ALA A 242 -3.95 12.72 -5.84
CA ALA A 242 -3.46 11.63 -6.68
C ALA A 242 -4.56 10.71 -7.23
N GLY A 243 -4.26 10.10 -8.39
CA GLY A 243 -4.98 8.98 -8.96
C GLY A 243 -4.03 7.79 -9.07
N PHE A 244 -4.46 6.62 -8.59
CA PHE A 244 -3.67 5.39 -8.60
C PHE A 244 -4.28 4.36 -9.53
N TYR A 245 -3.44 3.73 -10.35
CA TYR A 245 -3.80 2.47 -11.00
C TYR A 245 -3.02 1.36 -10.32
N VAL A 246 -3.73 0.37 -9.76
CA VAL A 246 -3.16 -0.75 -9.03
C VAL A 246 -3.45 -2.04 -9.79
N THR A 247 -2.41 -2.82 -10.09
CA THR A 247 -2.58 -4.09 -10.82
C THR A 247 -1.89 -5.24 -10.11
N ALA A 248 -2.53 -6.41 -10.07
CA ALA A 248 -1.91 -7.67 -9.64
C ALA A 248 -0.91 -8.24 -10.65
N SER A 249 -0.85 -7.65 -11.85
CA SER A 249 -0.07 -8.16 -12.98
C SER A 249 1.06 -7.17 -13.33
N PHE A 250 0.99 -6.57 -14.51
CA PHE A 250 1.96 -5.61 -15.02
C PHE A 250 1.28 -4.59 -15.93
N PHE A 251 1.94 -3.47 -16.16
CA PHE A 251 1.53 -2.46 -17.14
C PHE A 251 2.11 -2.80 -18.51
N ASP A 252 1.27 -2.82 -19.55
CA ASP A 252 1.77 -2.97 -20.91
C ASP A 252 2.50 -1.68 -21.39
N PRO A 253 3.26 -1.75 -22.49
CA PRO A 253 3.96 -0.57 -23.00
C PRO A 253 3.04 0.62 -23.35
N GLY A 254 1.80 0.37 -23.77
CA GLY A 254 0.84 1.41 -24.10
C GLY A 254 0.36 2.15 -22.86
N ALA A 255 0.12 1.45 -21.74
CA ALA A 255 -0.18 2.06 -20.46
C ALA A 255 0.97 2.95 -19.97
N LEU A 256 2.23 2.49 -20.08
CA LEU A 256 3.38 3.29 -19.70
C LEU A 256 3.56 4.54 -20.58
N GLU A 257 3.26 4.43 -21.89
CA GLU A 257 3.25 5.56 -22.82
C GLU A 257 2.15 6.56 -22.48
N ALA A 258 0.92 6.10 -22.23
CA ALA A 258 -0.18 6.95 -21.77
C ALA A 258 0.14 7.69 -20.46
N ALA A 259 0.77 7.01 -19.49
CA ALA A 259 1.22 7.66 -18.26
C ALA A 259 2.25 8.77 -18.53
N ALA A 260 3.22 8.50 -19.41
CA ALA A 260 4.22 9.48 -19.80
C ALA A 260 3.58 10.67 -20.52
N ASP A 261 2.66 10.44 -21.43
CA ASP A 261 1.96 11.49 -22.17
C ASP A 261 1.09 12.36 -21.25
N ALA A 262 0.30 11.73 -20.37
CA ALA A 262 -0.58 12.41 -19.41
C ALA A 262 0.20 13.31 -18.43
N THR A 263 1.40 12.89 -18.03
CA THR A 263 2.24 13.60 -17.05
C THR A 263 3.28 14.52 -17.69
N GLY A 264 3.29 14.63 -19.02
CA GLY A 264 4.24 15.44 -19.77
C GLY A 264 5.68 14.91 -19.74
N GLY A 265 5.84 13.60 -19.53
CA GLY A 265 7.07 12.81 -19.34
C GLY A 265 7.98 12.65 -20.57
N GLY A 266 8.03 13.62 -21.47
CA GLY A 266 9.13 13.70 -22.45
C GLY A 266 10.46 14.07 -21.78
N LEU A 267 11.59 13.81 -22.45
CA LEU A 267 12.99 14.14 -22.10
C LEU A 267 13.27 15.62 -21.68
N LEU A 268 12.25 16.47 -21.67
CA LEU A 268 12.30 17.89 -21.37
C LEU A 268 11.30 18.31 -20.26
N SER A 269 10.67 17.37 -19.55
CA SER A 269 9.81 17.68 -18.41
C SER A 269 10.60 18.40 -17.32
N ARG A 270 10.39 19.72 -17.20
CA ARG A 270 10.98 20.59 -16.17
C ARG A 270 10.05 20.78 -14.98
N GLY A 271 9.06 19.91 -14.82
CA GLY A 271 8.14 19.94 -13.69
C GLY A 271 8.91 19.68 -12.39
N LYS A 272 8.65 20.49 -11.36
CA LYS A 272 9.15 20.19 -10.00
C LYS A 272 8.38 19.04 -9.35
N ARG A 273 7.22 18.69 -9.91
CA ARG A 273 6.34 17.63 -9.44
C ARG A 273 6.58 16.38 -10.29
N LYS A 274 6.73 15.24 -9.62
CA LYS A 274 6.89 13.93 -10.28
C LYS A 274 5.53 13.40 -10.71
N SER A 275 5.48 12.75 -11.88
CA SER A 275 4.29 12.10 -12.42
C SER A 275 3.01 12.92 -12.24
N PHE A 276 2.99 14.16 -12.73
CA PHE A 276 1.93 15.11 -12.43
C PHE A 276 1.07 15.42 -13.66
N VAL A 277 -0.20 15.04 -13.62
CA VAL A 277 -1.19 15.37 -14.64
C VAL A 277 -1.65 16.79 -14.41
N LYS A 278 -1.30 17.69 -15.33
CA LYS A 278 -1.57 19.12 -15.17
C LYS A 278 -2.82 19.53 -15.95
N LEU A 279 -3.87 19.92 -15.23
CA LEU A 279 -5.11 20.44 -15.82
C LEU A 279 -5.04 21.95 -16.02
N SER A 280 -4.57 22.67 -15.01
CA SER A 280 -4.48 24.14 -15.04
C SER A 280 -3.20 24.65 -14.37
N ARG A 281 -3.08 25.96 -14.14
CA ARG A 281 -1.94 26.52 -13.42
C ARG A 281 -1.93 26.11 -11.94
N LYS A 282 -3.10 25.83 -11.37
CA LYS A 282 -3.29 25.52 -9.95
C LYS A 282 -3.83 24.11 -9.70
N GLN A 283 -4.43 23.47 -10.71
CA GLN A 283 -5.07 22.16 -10.58
C GLN A 283 -4.31 21.07 -11.35
N GLY A 284 -4.39 19.87 -10.80
CA GLY A 284 -3.77 18.66 -11.29
C GLY A 284 -3.52 17.70 -10.15
N PHE A 285 -3.10 16.49 -10.46
CA PHE A 285 -2.90 15.42 -9.48
C PHE A 285 -1.68 14.57 -9.86
N HIS A 286 -1.15 13.83 -8.91
CA HIS A 286 -0.11 12.83 -9.15
C HIS A 286 -0.72 11.55 -9.72
N LEU A 287 -0.21 11.07 -10.85
CA LEU A 287 -0.57 9.76 -11.39
C LEU A 287 0.40 8.71 -10.85
N CYS A 288 -0.14 7.67 -10.22
CA CYS A 288 0.65 6.61 -9.63
C CYS A 288 0.31 5.25 -10.24
N LEU A 289 1.30 4.53 -10.75
CA LEU A 289 1.16 3.16 -11.26
C LEU A 289 1.81 2.18 -10.29
N VAL A 290 1.02 1.24 -9.78
CA VAL A 290 1.41 0.35 -8.70
C VAL A 290 1.17 -1.10 -9.08
N GLU A 291 2.20 -1.94 -8.91
CA GLU A 291 2.06 -3.39 -8.99
C GLU A 291 1.89 -3.97 -7.59
N SER A 292 0.82 -4.75 -7.39
CA SER A 292 0.56 -5.54 -6.19
C SER A 292 1.10 -6.96 -6.40
N ARG A 293 2.11 -7.36 -5.62
CA ARG A 293 2.74 -8.68 -5.71
C ARG A 293 2.90 -9.26 -4.32
N GLU A 294 2.33 -10.45 -4.11
CA GLU A 294 2.44 -11.17 -2.82
C GLU A 294 1.98 -10.34 -1.60
N GLY A 295 1.03 -9.41 -1.81
CA GLY A 295 0.53 -8.50 -0.76
C GLY A 295 1.41 -7.27 -0.51
N GLU A 296 2.47 -7.07 -1.29
CA GLU A 296 3.27 -5.84 -1.30
C GLU A 296 2.91 -4.95 -2.49
N PHE A 297 3.07 -3.64 -2.32
CA PHE A 297 2.77 -2.63 -3.32
C PHE A 297 4.06 -1.96 -3.78
N HIS A 298 4.32 -1.97 -5.09
CA HIS A 298 5.52 -1.39 -5.69
C HIS A 298 5.12 -0.27 -6.65
N VAL A 299 5.57 0.96 -6.37
CA VAL A 299 5.26 2.13 -7.20
C VAL A 299 6.25 2.22 -8.35
N ASN A 300 5.80 1.88 -9.56
CA ASN A 300 6.59 1.95 -10.77
C ASN A 300 6.65 3.37 -11.34
N VAL A 301 5.53 4.09 -11.25
CA VAL A 301 5.42 5.47 -11.72
C VAL A 301 4.74 6.30 -10.63
N PRO A 302 5.32 7.42 -10.20
CA PRO A 302 6.75 7.69 -10.32
C PRO A 302 7.57 6.65 -9.55
N GLU A 303 8.79 6.36 -10.00
CA GLU A 303 9.69 5.45 -9.28
C GLU A 303 9.96 5.96 -7.85
N LEU A 304 9.62 5.12 -6.88
CA LEU A 304 9.87 5.24 -5.44
C LEU A 304 10.69 4.03 -4.98
#